data_AF-A0A328EFJ8-F1
#
_entry.id   AF-A0A328EFJ8-F1
#
_cell.length_a   1.000
_cell.length_b   1.000
_cell.length_c   1.000
_cell.angle_alpha   90.00
_cell.angle_beta   90.00
_cell.angle_gamma   90.00
#
_symmetry.space_group_name_H-M   'P 1'
#
loop_
_entity.id
_entity.type
_entity.pdbx_description
1 polymer ?
#
loop_
_entity_poly.entity_id
_entity_poly.type
_entity_poly.pdbx_seq_one_letter_code
_entity_poly.pdbx_strand_id
1 'polypeptide(L)'
;MKPFLISIASLCGIFLFLVVSNGLGFGMEALFGEHLVVWILFGIFWLLGGALWETTDQNTKFFKKLLIIAEVYLFLLIFVQPGINLSWLEFVVLYAAGYGIVHEVMTFRAQKWQTVFFSSCYGVIVALMVSIAALMWWRQPFDEQQFIMQQGSFLFTVFDGRLVPSYTTILLKSPMSEKVISASTKSQTFLLDKNTDYLLQFASQQEEEHNFIVLEDQEGNLIKVGPQSQLRFSTRASNFSLQEQKGRVAFFGTGEFLPPELMEFRDRYQARQKAAALALLPAGLKSNPTFQRWSIRFTSSLAKAFPFWYGENAKYIQSYLPYLGLAATQKQHGKVDYSILKSTGKLGTEKANHKEKYREYFKKLF
;
A
#
# COMPACT_ATOMS: atom_id res chain seq x y z
N MET A 1 -17.74 -4.59 46.12
CA MET A 1 -17.63 -3.11 45.91
C MET A 1 -16.17 -2.63 45.87
N LYS A 2 -15.30 -3.12 46.76
CA LYS A 2 -13.86 -2.80 46.76
C LYS A 2 -13.13 -3.07 45.42
N PRO A 3 -13.31 -4.22 44.73
CA PRO A 3 -12.57 -4.51 43.49
C PRO A 3 -13.03 -3.66 42.29
N PHE A 4 -14.30 -3.27 42.26
CA PHE A 4 -14.80 -2.32 41.26
C PHE A 4 -14.17 -0.93 41.42
N LEU A 5 -14.05 -0.45 42.66
CA LEU A 5 -13.36 0.82 42.94
C LEU A 5 -11.85 0.75 42.65
N ILE A 6 -11.21 -0.39 42.92
CA ILE A 6 -9.80 -0.63 42.53
C ILE A 6 -9.64 -0.65 41.01
N SER A 7 -10.58 -1.26 40.28
CA SER A 7 -10.61 -1.28 38.82
C SER A 7 -10.78 0.11 38.20
N ILE A 8 -11.66 0.95 38.77
CA ILE A 8 -11.79 2.37 38.38
C ILE A 8 -10.50 3.12 38.69
N ALA A 9 -9.94 2.96 39.89
CA ALA A 9 -8.70 3.64 40.29
C ALA A 9 -7.51 3.21 39.41
N SER A 10 -7.42 1.93 39.02
CA SER A 10 -6.38 1.45 38.11
C SER A 10 -6.58 1.98 36.69
N LEU A 11 -7.81 2.05 36.19
CA LEU A 11 -8.11 2.69 34.90
C LEU A 11 -7.75 4.16 34.90
N CYS A 12 -8.12 4.90 35.95
CA CYS A 12 -7.71 6.29 36.13
C CYS A 12 -6.18 6.42 36.21
N GLY A 13 -5.51 5.52 36.94
CA GLY A 13 -4.04 5.50 37.04
C GLY A 13 -3.35 5.22 35.71
N ILE A 14 -3.86 4.27 34.92
CA ILE A 14 -3.40 3.99 33.55
C ILE A 14 -3.62 5.22 32.67
N PHE A 15 -4.81 5.83 32.72
CA PHE A 15 -5.11 7.03 31.93
C PHE A 15 -4.20 8.21 32.31
N LEU A 16 -3.93 8.40 33.60
CA LEU A 16 -3.09 9.47 34.12
C LEU A 16 -1.61 9.22 33.78
N PHE A 17 -1.12 7.98 33.91
CA PHE A 17 0.21 7.58 33.43
C PHE A 17 0.36 7.84 31.93
N LEU A 18 -0.65 7.50 31.14
CA LEU A 18 -0.66 7.72 29.70
C LEU A 18 -0.68 9.22 29.34
N VAL A 19 -1.49 10.04 30.03
CA VAL A 19 -1.51 11.51 29.84
C VAL A 19 -0.16 12.15 30.20
N VAL A 20 0.47 11.72 31.30
CA VAL A 20 1.79 12.22 31.70
C VAL A 20 2.87 11.78 30.71
N SER A 21 2.81 10.55 30.20
CA SER A 21 3.76 10.06 29.18
C SER A 21 3.64 10.83 27.85
N ASN A 22 2.44 11.26 27.47
CA ASN A 22 2.22 12.12 26.31
C ASN A 22 2.88 13.50 26.48
N GLY A 23 2.79 14.08 27.68
CA GLY A 23 3.49 15.33 28.03
C GLY A 23 5.02 15.25 28.00
N LEU A 24 5.58 14.02 28.04
CA LEU A 24 7.02 13.74 27.95
C LEU A 24 7.49 13.40 26.53
N GLY A 25 6.62 13.53 25.52
CA GLY A 25 7.00 13.32 24.11
C GLY A 25 6.99 11.86 23.65
N PHE A 26 6.40 10.93 24.41
CA PHE A 26 6.03 9.64 23.85
C PHE A 26 4.90 9.86 22.84
N GLY A 27 5.11 9.50 21.57
CA GLY A 27 4.20 9.77 20.44
C GLY A 27 2.84 9.07 20.56
N MET A 28 1.98 9.58 21.44
CA MET A 28 0.71 9.00 21.84
C MET A 28 -0.45 9.36 20.92
N GLU A 29 -0.28 10.35 20.04
CA GLU A 29 -1.26 10.68 18.99
C GLU A 29 -1.51 9.48 18.06
N ALA A 30 -0.46 8.70 17.75
CA ALA A 30 -0.59 7.47 16.97
C ALA A 30 -1.30 6.35 17.75
N LEU A 31 -0.95 6.17 19.04
CA LEU A 31 -1.51 5.09 19.89
C LEU A 31 -2.98 5.31 20.30
N PHE A 32 -3.41 6.55 20.45
CA PHE A 32 -4.80 6.89 20.82
C PHE A 32 -5.67 7.26 19.62
N GLY A 33 -5.12 7.97 18.62
CA GLY A 33 -5.86 8.42 17.46
C GLY A 33 -6.37 7.26 16.61
N GLU A 34 -5.52 6.28 16.30
CA GLU A 34 -5.87 5.16 15.42
C GLU A 34 -6.65 4.04 16.14
N HIS A 35 -6.61 3.98 17.48
CA HIS A 35 -7.17 2.87 18.28
C HIS A 35 -8.19 3.30 19.34
N LEU A 36 -8.78 4.49 19.23
CA LEU A 36 -9.69 5.05 20.24
C LEU A 36 -10.85 4.10 20.61
N VAL A 37 -11.46 3.44 19.63
CA VAL A 37 -12.55 2.48 19.86
C VAL A 37 -12.07 1.25 20.65
N VAL A 38 -10.84 0.80 20.39
CA VAL A 38 -10.24 -0.36 21.07
C VAL A 38 -9.96 -0.04 22.54
N TRP A 39 -9.50 1.18 22.82
CA TRP A 39 -9.31 1.68 24.19
C TRP A 39 -10.62 1.78 24.98
N ILE A 40 -11.69 2.26 24.34
CA ILE A 40 -13.03 2.30 24.96
C ILE A 40 -13.48 0.88 25.30
N LEU A 41 -13.34 -0.06 24.35
CA LEU A 41 -13.68 -1.46 24.59
C LEU A 41 -12.85 -2.04 25.74
N PHE A 42 -11.53 -1.81 25.76
CA PHE A 42 -10.66 -2.25 26.84
C PHE A 42 -11.16 -1.75 28.20
N GLY A 43 -11.51 -0.46 28.30
CA GLY A 43 -12.09 0.12 29.52
C GLY A 43 -13.40 -0.54 29.95
N ILE A 44 -14.31 -0.83 29.01
CA ILE A 44 -15.58 -1.52 29.29
C ILE A 44 -15.33 -2.94 29.82
N PHE A 45 -14.48 -3.70 29.16
CA PHE A 45 -14.13 -5.07 29.58
C PHE A 45 -13.48 -5.08 30.97
N TRP A 46 -12.57 -4.14 31.24
CA TRP A 46 -11.88 -4.00 32.52
C TRP A 46 -12.85 -3.67 33.67
N LEU A 47 -13.81 -2.76 33.44
CA LEU A 47 -14.84 -2.40 34.43
C LEU A 47 -15.80 -3.56 34.70
N LEU A 48 -16.23 -4.28 33.65
CA LEU A 48 -17.08 -5.47 33.79
C LEU A 48 -16.35 -6.57 34.58
N GLY A 49 -15.04 -6.75 34.34
CA GLY A 49 -14.19 -7.69 35.10
C GLY A 49 -14.13 -7.33 36.59
N GLY A 50 -13.90 -6.05 36.90
CA GLY A 50 -13.89 -5.55 38.28
C GLY A 50 -15.24 -5.65 39.00
N ALA A 51 -16.35 -5.41 38.29
CA ALA A 51 -17.70 -5.51 38.83
C ALA A 51 -18.06 -6.96 39.18
N LEU A 52 -17.65 -7.91 38.34
CA LEU A 52 -17.97 -9.31 38.54
C LEU A 52 -17.00 -10.01 39.50
N TRP A 53 -15.86 -9.42 39.86
CA TRP A 53 -14.78 -10.09 40.60
C TRP A 53 -15.23 -10.86 41.86
N GLU A 54 -16.16 -10.32 42.66
CA GLU A 54 -16.65 -10.94 43.90
C GLU A 54 -17.70 -12.05 43.69
N THR A 55 -18.29 -12.20 42.50
CA THR A 55 -19.38 -13.17 42.28
C THR A 55 -18.86 -14.62 42.18
N THR A 56 -19.40 -15.55 42.94
CA THR A 56 -18.94 -16.96 43.00
C THR A 56 -19.69 -17.93 42.09
N ASP A 57 -20.73 -17.46 41.40
CA ASP A 57 -21.60 -18.26 40.54
C ASP A 57 -20.85 -18.92 39.36
N GLN A 58 -21.25 -20.14 38.99
CA GLN A 58 -20.55 -21.00 38.04
C GLN A 58 -20.59 -20.43 36.61
N ASN A 59 -21.73 -19.86 36.20
CA ASN A 59 -21.86 -19.16 34.92
C ASN A 59 -20.96 -17.91 34.88
N THR A 60 -20.84 -17.21 36.01
CA THR A 60 -20.03 -16.01 36.12
C THR A 60 -18.53 -16.32 36.16
N LYS A 61 -18.12 -17.50 36.65
CA LYS A 61 -16.72 -17.96 36.53
C LYS A 61 -16.28 -18.13 35.08
N PHE A 62 -17.15 -18.67 34.22
CA PHE A 62 -16.87 -18.78 32.78
C PHE A 62 -16.76 -17.38 32.14
N PHE A 63 -17.73 -16.50 32.44
CA PHE A 63 -17.73 -15.13 31.90
C PHE A 63 -16.51 -14.31 32.32
N LYS A 64 -16.05 -14.44 33.58
CA LYS A 64 -14.79 -13.82 34.05
C LYS A 64 -13.58 -14.25 33.23
N LYS A 65 -13.46 -15.55 32.93
CA LYS A 65 -12.36 -16.06 32.10
C LYS A 65 -12.43 -15.44 30.70
N LEU A 66 -13.61 -15.34 30.11
CA LEU A 66 -13.81 -14.73 28.80
C LEU A 66 -13.44 -13.25 28.81
N LEU A 67 -13.82 -12.50 29.84
CA LEU A 67 -13.43 -11.09 29.99
C LEU A 67 -11.92 -10.91 30.05
N ILE A 68 -11.21 -11.72 30.84
CA ILE A 68 -9.74 -11.65 30.95
C ILE A 68 -9.07 -11.97 29.60
N ILE A 69 -9.57 -12.98 28.88
CA ILE A 69 -9.07 -13.32 27.53
C ILE A 69 -9.28 -12.14 26.57
N ALA A 70 -10.47 -11.55 26.56
CA ALA A 70 -10.77 -10.40 25.72
C ALA A 70 -9.89 -9.18 26.08
N GLU A 71 -9.66 -8.93 27.36
CA GLU A 71 -8.83 -7.84 27.86
C GLU A 71 -7.36 -8.00 27.44
N VAL A 72 -6.79 -9.20 27.60
CA VAL A 72 -5.43 -9.51 27.14
C VAL A 72 -5.34 -9.36 25.61
N TYR A 73 -6.36 -9.81 24.87
CA TYR A 73 -6.38 -9.63 23.41
C TYR A 73 -6.40 -8.15 23.02
N LEU A 74 -7.24 -7.32 23.64
CA LEU A 74 -7.32 -5.89 23.36
C LEU A 74 -6.00 -5.19 23.69
N PHE A 75 -5.36 -5.55 24.80
CA PHE A 75 -4.02 -5.06 25.15
C PHE A 75 -2.99 -5.43 24.07
N LEU A 76 -2.94 -6.70 23.66
CA LEU A 76 -2.02 -7.14 22.60
C LEU A 76 -2.35 -6.49 21.25
N LEU A 77 -3.62 -6.19 20.97
CA LEU A 77 -4.03 -5.50 19.74
C LEU A 77 -3.57 -4.05 19.72
N ILE A 78 -3.53 -3.37 20.87
CA ILE A 78 -3.03 -1.98 20.96
C ILE A 78 -1.50 -1.94 20.87
N PHE A 79 -0.79 -2.85 21.54
CA PHE A 79 0.66 -2.72 21.71
C PHE A 79 1.49 -3.61 20.78
N VAL A 80 0.95 -4.74 20.33
CA VAL A 80 1.71 -5.77 19.60
C VAL A 80 1.28 -5.86 18.14
N GLN A 81 -0.03 -5.81 17.84
CA GLN A 81 -0.51 -5.90 16.46
C GLN A 81 0.06 -4.81 15.52
N PRO A 82 0.23 -3.54 15.92
CA PRO A 82 0.81 -2.52 15.04
C PRO A 82 2.27 -2.80 14.65
N GLY A 83 3.00 -3.55 15.48
CA GLY A 83 4.38 -3.94 15.23
C GLY A 83 4.53 -5.21 14.38
N ILE A 84 3.43 -5.91 14.06
CA ILE A 84 3.46 -7.18 13.33
C ILE A 84 2.69 -7.03 12.02
N ASN A 85 3.25 -7.58 10.95
CA ASN A 85 2.63 -7.60 9.61
C ASN A 85 1.49 -8.64 9.51
N LEU A 86 0.49 -8.53 10.39
CA LEU A 86 -0.74 -9.32 10.40
C LEU A 86 -1.96 -8.38 10.36
N SER A 87 -2.95 -8.77 9.58
CA SER A 87 -4.30 -8.19 9.66
C SER A 87 -4.94 -8.52 11.00
N TRP A 88 -5.97 -7.76 11.37
CA TRP A 88 -6.72 -7.97 12.61
C TRP A 88 -7.25 -9.40 12.74
N LEU A 89 -7.77 -10.01 11.65
CA LEU A 89 -8.29 -11.38 11.64
C LEU A 89 -7.19 -12.42 11.86
N GLU A 90 -6.05 -12.28 11.19
CA GLU A 90 -4.92 -13.19 11.39
C GLU A 90 -4.38 -13.07 12.81
N PHE A 91 -4.39 -11.87 13.37
CA PHE A 91 -4.01 -11.62 14.75
C PHE A 91 -4.98 -12.30 15.74
N VAL A 92 -6.29 -12.30 15.47
CA VAL A 92 -7.28 -13.11 16.23
C VAL A 92 -6.92 -14.59 16.17
N VAL A 93 -6.61 -15.12 14.97
CA VAL A 93 -6.29 -16.54 14.81
C VAL A 93 -5.00 -16.91 15.54
N LEU A 94 -3.96 -16.07 15.46
CA LEU A 94 -2.71 -16.26 16.18
C LEU A 94 -2.95 -16.26 17.70
N TYR A 95 -3.73 -15.29 18.19
CA TYR A 95 -4.06 -15.18 19.61
C TYR A 95 -4.85 -16.39 20.10
N ALA A 96 -5.88 -16.81 19.38
CA ALA A 96 -6.70 -17.97 19.72
C ALA A 96 -5.88 -19.26 19.71
N ALA A 97 -4.97 -19.44 18.76
CA ALA A 97 -4.08 -20.58 18.72
C ALA A 97 -3.07 -20.57 19.88
N GLY A 98 -2.47 -19.41 20.19
CA GLY A 98 -1.58 -19.26 21.34
C GLY A 98 -2.28 -19.56 22.67
N TYR A 99 -3.48 -19.02 22.86
CA TYR A 99 -4.32 -19.35 24.01
C TYR A 99 -4.65 -20.84 24.07
N GLY A 100 -4.97 -21.46 22.93
CA GLY A 100 -5.22 -22.89 22.81
C GLY A 100 -4.04 -23.75 23.27
N ILE A 101 -2.79 -23.38 22.92
CA ILE A 101 -1.58 -24.07 23.41
C ILE A 101 -1.49 -23.97 24.93
N VAL A 102 -1.59 -22.75 25.48
CA VAL A 102 -1.50 -22.53 26.93
C VAL A 102 -2.59 -23.31 27.67
N HIS A 103 -3.81 -23.30 27.15
CA HIS A 103 -4.92 -24.05 27.70
C HIS A 103 -4.63 -25.56 27.70
N GLU A 104 -4.23 -26.14 26.57
CA GLU A 104 -3.91 -27.58 26.49
C GLU A 104 -2.73 -27.99 27.38
N VAL A 105 -1.73 -27.12 27.57
CA VAL A 105 -0.59 -27.37 28.49
C VAL A 105 -1.04 -27.33 29.95
N MET A 106 -1.94 -26.43 30.30
CA MET A 106 -2.42 -26.26 31.68
C MET A 106 -3.52 -27.26 32.06
N THR A 107 -4.33 -27.73 31.10
CA THR A 107 -5.39 -28.71 31.36
C THR A 107 -4.88 -30.13 31.12
N PHE A 108 -4.62 -30.86 32.20
CA PHE A 108 -4.37 -32.29 32.11
C PHE A 108 -5.62 -33.04 31.63
N ARG A 109 -5.65 -33.45 30.36
CA ARG A 109 -6.66 -34.40 29.86
C ARG A 109 -6.32 -35.81 30.34
N ALA A 110 -7.35 -36.61 30.61
CA ALA A 110 -7.20 -38.02 30.96
C ALA A 110 -6.46 -38.83 29.88
N GLN A 111 -6.60 -38.43 28.61
CA GLN A 111 -5.96 -39.09 27.47
C GLN A 111 -4.80 -38.23 26.93
N LYS A 112 -3.57 -38.55 27.33
CA LYS A 112 -2.34 -37.80 26.98
C LYS A 112 -2.16 -37.58 25.48
N TRP A 113 -2.55 -38.54 24.63
CA TRP A 113 -2.40 -38.44 23.18
C TRP A 113 -3.26 -37.32 22.56
N GLN A 114 -4.46 -37.07 23.10
CA GLN A 114 -5.33 -35.99 22.61
C GLN A 114 -4.72 -34.62 22.89
N THR A 115 -4.14 -34.42 24.09
CA THR A 115 -3.44 -33.17 24.43
C THR A 115 -2.28 -32.92 23.47
N VAL A 116 -1.48 -33.95 23.16
CA VAL A 116 -0.38 -33.83 22.19
C VAL A 116 -0.90 -33.48 20.80
N PHE A 117 -1.98 -34.12 20.34
CA PHE A 117 -2.58 -33.84 19.04
C PHE A 117 -3.10 -32.40 18.91
N PHE A 118 -3.90 -31.94 19.88
CA PHE A 118 -4.45 -30.57 19.85
C PHE A 118 -3.36 -29.51 20.00
N SER A 119 -2.40 -29.72 20.91
CA SER A 119 -1.24 -28.83 21.06
C SER A 119 -0.42 -28.76 19.77
N SER A 120 -0.23 -29.88 19.08
CA SER A 120 0.44 -29.92 17.77
C SER A 120 -0.34 -29.14 16.71
N CYS A 121 -1.68 -29.30 16.64
CA CYS A 121 -2.52 -28.54 15.71
C CYS A 121 -2.41 -27.03 15.93
N TYR A 122 -2.50 -26.57 17.19
CA TYR A 122 -2.32 -25.16 17.51
C TYR A 122 -0.90 -24.68 17.21
N GLY A 123 0.11 -25.50 17.48
CA GLY A 123 1.51 -25.21 17.12
C GLY A 123 1.69 -25.00 15.62
N VAL A 124 1.05 -25.82 14.78
CA VAL A 124 1.06 -25.64 13.31
C VAL A 124 0.39 -24.33 12.91
N ILE A 125 -0.73 -23.96 13.53
CA ILE A 125 -1.41 -22.69 13.25
C ILE A 125 -0.53 -21.50 13.64
N VAL A 126 0.12 -21.54 14.82
CA VAL A 126 1.06 -20.50 15.25
C VAL A 126 2.24 -20.39 14.28
N ALA A 127 2.85 -21.52 13.88
CA ALA A 127 3.94 -21.53 12.92
C ALA A 127 3.53 -20.95 11.55
N LEU A 128 2.31 -21.24 11.09
CA LEU A 128 1.75 -20.68 9.88
C LEU A 128 1.58 -19.16 10.00
N MET A 129 1.01 -18.66 11.10
CA MET A 129 0.79 -17.22 11.33
C MET A 129 2.11 -16.45 11.48
N VAL A 130 3.11 -17.03 12.13
CA VAL A 130 4.47 -16.45 12.17
C VAL A 130 5.09 -16.39 10.78
N SER A 131 4.91 -17.44 9.97
CA SER A 131 5.37 -17.46 8.58
C SER A 131 4.66 -16.39 7.73
N ILE A 132 3.35 -16.19 7.94
CA ILE A 132 2.57 -15.11 7.32
C ILE A 132 3.15 -13.74 7.69
N ALA A 133 3.36 -13.48 8.98
CA ALA A 133 3.93 -12.22 9.47
C ALA A 133 5.32 -11.94 8.86
N ALA A 134 6.16 -12.98 8.77
CA ALA A 134 7.54 -12.85 8.30
C ALA A 134 7.66 -12.73 6.77
N LEU A 135 6.80 -13.40 6.01
CA LEU A 135 6.97 -13.57 4.56
C LEU A 135 5.92 -12.85 3.71
N MET A 136 4.75 -12.49 4.24
CA MET A 136 3.65 -11.94 3.44
C MET A 136 3.51 -10.42 3.61
N TRP A 137 4.42 -9.68 2.99
CA TRP A 137 4.48 -8.20 3.05
C TRP A 137 3.60 -7.49 2.01
N TRP A 138 3.01 -8.22 1.07
CA TRP A 138 2.17 -7.69 0.00
C TRP A 138 0.74 -7.43 0.49
N ARG A 139 0.57 -6.39 1.31
CA ARG A 139 -0.72 -6.03 1.93
C ARG A 139 -1.48 -4.94 1.20
N GLN A 140 -0.79 -4.16 0.37
CA GLN A 140 -1.36 -3.04 -0.38
C GLN A 140 -0.78 -3.04 -1.80
N PRO A 141 -1.60 -2.74 -2.83
CA PRO A 141 -1.11 -2.56 -4.19
C PRO A 141 -0.26 -1.29 -4.29
N PHE A 142 0.60 -1.24 -5.30
CA PHE A 142 1.18 0.03 -5.74
C PHE A 142 0.15 0.74 -6.62
N ASP A 143 -0.35 1.88 -6.16
CA ASP A 143 -1.30 2.69 -6.91
C ASP A 143 -0.54 3.63 -7.85
N GLU A 144 -0.47 3.24 -9.12
CA GLU A 144 0.15 4.05 -10.17
C GLU A 144 -0.56 5.38 -10.39
N GLN A 145 -1.89 5.46 -10.20
CA GLN A 145 -2.63 6.71 -10.35
C GLN A 145 -2.28 7.69 -9.23
N GLN A 146 -2.18 7.18 -8.00
CA GLN A 146 -1.75 8.01 -6.87
C GLN A 146 -0.33 8.52 -7.08
N PHE A 147 0.58 7.69 -7.62
CA PHE A 147 1.93 8.12 -7.99
C PHE A 147 1.90 9.24 -9.03
N ILE A 148 1.14 9.08 -10.12
CA ILE A 148 1.00 10.09 -11.19
C ILE A 148 0.47 11.40 -10.60
N MET A 149 -0.58 11.35 -9.77
CA MET A 149 -1.16 12.54 -9.14
C MET A 149 -0.17 13.31 -8.26
N GLN A 150 0.81 12.64 -7.67
CA GLN A 150 1.85 13.25 -6.85
C GLN A 150 3.01 13.83 -7.68
N GLN A 151 3.16 13.41 -8.94
CA GLN A 151 4.18 13.98 -9.82
C GLN A 151 3.84 15.43 -10.23
N GLY A 152 4.90 16.18 -10.53
CA GLY A 152 4.81 17.46 -11.22
C GLY A 152 5.07 17.30 -12.71
N SER A 153 4.73 18.32 -13.48
CA SER A 153 5.12 18.43 -14.89
C SER A 153 6.40 19.27 -14.99
N PHE A 154 7.31 18.90 -15.87
CA PHE A 154 8.63 19.53 -15.94
C PHE A 154 8.94 20.03 -17.35
N LEU A 155 9.73 21.11 -17.42
CA LEU A 155 10.38 21.61 -18.63
C LEU A 155 11.89 21.52 -18.44
N PHE A 156 12.56 20.84 -19.36
CA PHE A 156 14.00 20.67 -19.39
C PHE A 156 14.58 21.36 -20.63
N THR A 157 15.68 22.08 -20.45
CA THR A 157 16.44 22.62 -21.58
C THR A 157 17.63 21.72 -21.89
N VAL A 158 17.76 21.31 -23.15
CA VAL A 158 18.87 20.50 -23.65
C VAL A 158 19.53 21.27 -24.79
N PHE A 159 20.63 21.96 -24.46
CA PHE A 159 21.39 22.75 -25.42
C PHE A 159 22.83 22.26 -25.50
N ASP A 160 23.38 22.27 -26.70
CA ASP A 160 24.72 21.79 -27.02
C ASP A 160 25.83 22.81 -26.66
N GLY A 161 25.44 23.97 -26.15
CA GLY A 161 26.35 25.06 -25.77
C GLY A 161 26.79 25.96 -26.92
N ARG A 162 26.32 25.70 -28.15
CA ARG A 162 26.56 26.56 -29.33
C ARG A 162 25.42 27.53 -29.59
N LEU A 163 24.30 27.35 -28.88
CA LEU A 163 23.15 28.24 -28.94
C LEU A 163 23.52 29.65 -28.44
N VAL A 164 23.50 30.63 -29.34
CA VAL A 164 23.86 32.01 -29.01
C VAL A 164 22.64 32.73 -28.42
N PRO A 165 22.72 33.26 -27.18
CA PRO A 165 21.57 33.92 -26.53
C PRO A 165 21.02 35.13 -27.29
N SER A 166 21.88 35.90 -27.98
CA SER A 166 21.46 37.10 -28.73
C SER A 166 20.57 36.79 -29.92
N TYR A 167 20.61 35.56 -30.44
CA TYR A 167 19.81 35.13 -31.60
C TYR A 167 18.71 34.14 -31.23
N THR A 168 18.51 33.91 -29.93
CA THR A 168 17.60 32.90 -29.40
C THR A 168 16.69 33.52 -28.35
N THR A 169 15.38 33.36 -28.54
CA THR A 169 14.37 33.78 -27.59
C THR A 169 13.50 32.58 -27.22
N ILE A 170 13.52 32.22 -25.93
CA ILE A 170 12.71 31.14 -25.37
C ILE A 170 11.81 31.75 -24.31
N LEU A 171 10.50 31.74 -24.57
CA LEU A 171 9.49 32.32 -23.70
C LEU A 171 8.53 31.25 -23.23
N LEU A 172 8.34 31.17 -21.91
CA LEU A 172 7.28 30.40 -21.29
C LEU A 172 6.29 31.38 -20.66
N LYS A 173 5.09 31.47 -21.24
CA LYS A 173 4.00 32.33 -20.76
C LYS A 173 2.95 31.48 -20.06
N SER A 174 2.50 31.96 -18.92
CA SER A 174 1.32 31.50 -18.18
C SER A 174 0.37 32.69 -17.98
N PRO A 175 -0.88 32.50 -17.51
CA PRO A 175 -1.78 33.62 -17.25
C PRO A 175 -1.26 34.59 -16.18
N MET A 176 -0.35 34.11 -15.30
CA MET A 176 0.13 34.83 -14.12
C MET A 176 1.56 35.35 -14.28
N SER A 177 2.36 34.78 -15.18
CA SER A 177 3.77 35.14 -15.33
C SER A 177 4.29 34.86 -16.74
N GLU A 178 5.23 35.69 -17.18
CA GLU A 178 6.05 35.47 -18.37
C GLU A 178 7.49 35.25 -17.93
N LYS A 179 8.08 34.14 -18.37
CA LYS A 179 9.45 33.76 -18.04
C LYS A 179 10.28 33.61 -19.30
N VAL A 180 11.36 34.39 -19.37
CA VAL A 180 12.40 34.22 -20.39
C VAL A 180 13.36 33.12 -19.91
N ILE A 181 13.53 32.08 -20.71
CA ILE A 181 14.45 30.97 -20.43
C ILE A 181 15.78 31.27 -21.11
N SER A 182 16.86 31.33 -20.32
CA SER A 182 18.19 31.63 -20.85
C SER A 182 18.76 30.45 -21.63
N ALA A 183 19.28 30.73 -22.83
CA ALA A 183 20.10 29.81 -23.61
C ALA A 183 21.44 29.56 -22.91
N SER A 184 21.47 28.55 -22.03
CA SER A 184 22.61 28.22 -21.16
C SER A 184 23.19 26.86 -21.55
N THR A 185 24.52 26.72 -21.48
CA THR A 185 25.22 25.41 -21.64
C THR A 185 24.84 24.41 -20.55
N LYS A 186 24.44 24.88 -19.36
CA LYS A 186 23.91 24.02 -18.29
C LYS A 186 22.43 23.74 -18.54
N SER A 187 22.04 22.46 -18.48
CA SER A 187 20.64 22.06 -18.50
C SER A 187 19.89 22.69 -17.32
N GLN A 188 18.76 23.30 -17.61
CA GLN A 188 17.88 23.92 -16.64
C GLN A 188 16.61 23.07 -16.52
N THR A 189 16.10 22.95 -15.31
CA THR A 189 14.85 22.25 -15.01
C THR A 189 13.87 23.24 -14.41
N PHE A 190 12.65 23.27 -14.94
CA PHE A 190 11.57 24.10 -14.43
C PHE A 190 10.38 23.23 -14.07
N LEU A 191 9.88 23.40 -12.85
CA LEU A 191 8.61 22.82 -12.44
C LEU A 191 7.48 23.68 -12.99
N LEU A 192 6.49 23.04 -13.62
CA LEU A 192 5.29 23.67 -14.14
C LEU A 192 4.16 23.55 -13.11
N ASP A 193 3.38 24.60 -12.97
CA ASP A 193 2.22 24.63 -12.08
C ASP A 193 1.11 23.73 -12.64
N LYS A 194 0.36 23.09 -11.73
CA LYS A 194 -0.79 22.27 -12.08
C LYS A 194 -1.98 23.14 -12.48
N ASN A 195 -2.83 22.63 -13.37
CA ASN A 195 -4.04 23.29 -13.84
C ASN A 195 -3.81 24.64 -14.55
N THR A 196 -2.68 24.78 -15.24
CA THR A 196 -2.28 26.03 -15.90
C THR A 196 -2.15 25.82 -17.40
N ASP A 197 -2.59 26.83 -18.16
CA ASP A 197 -2.38 26.88 -19.60
C ASP A 197 -1.08 27.62 -19.90
N TYR A 198 -0.19 26.98 -20.66
CA TYR A 198 1.11 27.53 -21.03
C TYR A 198 1.19 27.80 -22.53
N LEU A 199 1.92 28.86 -22.87
CA LEU A 199 2.41 29.11 -24.21
C LEU A 199 3.93 29.11 -24.19
N LEU A 200 4.53 28.10 -24.83
CA LEU A 200 5.96 28.01 -25.07
C LEU A 200 6.28 28.50 -26.49
N GLN A 201 7.19 29.46 -26.58
CA GLN A 201 7.72 29.96 -27.84
C GLN A 201 9.23 29.77 -27.84
N PHE A 202 9.75 29.07 -28.85
CA PHE A 202 11.17 28.89 -29.06
C PHE A 202 11.53 29.42 -30.45
N ALA A 203 12.05 30.64 -30.50
CA ALA A 203 12.55 31.27 -31.72
C ALA A 203 14.08 31.30 -31.69
N SER A 204 14.74 30.80 -32.72
CA SER A 204 16.19 30.92 -32.88
C SER A 204 16.60 30.95 -34.33
N GLN A 205 17.52 31.84 -34.70
CA GLN A 205 18.11 31.84 -36.04
C GLN A 205 19.00 30.60 -36.30
N GLN A 206 19.36 29.87 -35.24
CA GLN A 206 20.11 28.61 -35.31
C GLN A 206 19.13 27.44 -35.20
N GLU A 207 18.91 26.73 -36.32
CA GLU A 207 17.92 25.65 -36.42
C GLU A 207 18.49 24.24 -36.15
N GLU A 208 19.57 24.14 -35.38
CA GLU A 208 20.23 22.84 -35.12
C GLU A 208 19.31 21.91 -34.32
N GLU A 209 19.17 20.66 -34.77
CA GLU A 209 18.25 19.66 -34.18
C GLU A 209 18.65 19.18 -32.78
N HIS A 210 19.92 19.38 -32.41
CA HIS A 210 20.48 19.02 -31.10
C HIS A 210 20.09 20.00 -30.00
N ASN A 211 19.52 21.16 -30.36
CA ASN A 211 19.06 22.17 -29.42
C ASN A 211 17.54 22.10 -29.27
N PHE A 212 17.08 21.57 -28.14
CA PHE A 212 15.65 21.35 -27.94
C PHE A 212 15.25 21.50 -26.47
N ILE A 213 13.94 21.65 -26.28
CA ILE A 213 13.28 21.64 -25.00
C ILE A 213 12.52 20.32 -24.88
N VAL A 214 12.56 19.72 -23.69
CA VAL A 214 11.76 18.54 -23.37
C VAL A 214 10.72 18.94 -22.34
N LEU A 215 9.46 18.68 -22.64
CA LEU A 215 8.39 18.71 -21.65
C LEU A 215 8.11 17.28 -21.20
N GLU A 216 8.05 17.06 -19.89
CA GLU A 216 7.68 15.79 -19.27
C GLU A 216 6.39 15.99 -18.47
N ASP A 217 5.35 15.20 -18.76
CA ASP A 217 4.10 15.24 -18.01
C ASP A 217 4.11 14.32 -16.77
N GLN A 218 2.98 14.23 -16.07
CA GLN A 218 2.89 13.43 -14.84
C GLN A 218 2.90 11.92 -15.14
N GLU A 219 2.53 11.51 -16.34
CA GLU A 219 2.51 10.13 -16.82
C GLU A 219 3.87 9.69 -17.41
N GLY A 220 4.82 10.62 -17.56
CA GLY A 220 6.12 10.36 -18.16
C GLY A 220 6.11 10.38 -19.70
N ASN A 221 5.07 10.95 -20.32
CA ASN A 221 5.10 11.25 -21.75
C ASN A 221 6.02 12.45 -21.99
N LEU A 222 6.71 12.43 -23.12
CA LEU A 222 7.69 13.45 -23.47
C LEU A 222 7.27 14.22 -24.72
N ILE A 223 7.50 15.52 -24.72
CA ILE A 223 7.34 16.37 -25.90
C ILE A 223 8.69 17.02 -26.19
N LYS A 224 9.27 16.73 -27.35
CA LYS A 224 10.45 17.41 -27.87
C LYS A 224 10.00 18.63 -28.66
N VAL A 225 10.53 19.80 -28.30
CA VAL A 225 10.26 21.10 -28.95
C VAL A 225 11.58 21.67 -29.45
N GLY A 226 11.76 21.69 -30.76
CA GLY A 226 12.94 22.26 -31.41
C GLY A 226 12.82 23.77 -31.66
N PRO A 227 13.85 24.38 -32.26
CA PRO A 227 13.84 25.79 -32.63
C PRO A 227 12.73 26.12 -33.64
N GLN A 228 12.33 27.38 -33.72
CA GLN A 228 11.25 27.88 -34.58
C GLN A 228 9.89 27.20 -34.31
N SER A 229 9.60 26.94 -33.03
CA SER A 229 8.39 26.25 -32.60
C SER A 229 7.55 27.08 -31.64
N GLN A 230 6.24 26.90 -31.72
CA GLN A 230 5.28 27.46 -30.79
C GLN A 230 4.32 26.36 -30.34
N LEU A 231 4.18 26.20 -29.03
CA LEU A 231 3.37 25.16 -28.43
C LEU A 231 2.46 25.76 -27.35
N ARG A 232 1.15 25.57 -27.49
CA ARG A 232 0.17 25.90 -26.47
C ARG A 232 -0.35 24.61 -25.85
N PHE A 233 -0.16 24.46 -24.55
CA PHE A 233 -0.48 23.23 -23.83
C PHE A 233 -1.04 23.52 -22.44
N SER A 234 -1.74 22.55 -21.86
CA SER A 234 -2.36 22.66 -20.54
C SER A 234 -1.92 21.54 -19.61
N THR A 235 -1.72 21.86 -18.33
CA THR A 235 -1.39 20.92 -17.23
C THR A 235 -2.61 20.54 -16.38
N ARG A 236 -3.82 20.67 -16.92
CA ARG A 236 -5.09 20.33 -16.22
C ARG A 236 -5.34 18.84 -16.10
N ALA A 237 -4.83 18.05 -17.05
CA ALA A 237 -4.86 16.60 -17.00
C ALA A 237 -3.50 16.05 -16.52
N SER A 238 -3.45 14.76 -16.23
CA SER A 238 -2.20 14.04 -15.94
C SER A 238 -1.22 14.09 -17.10
N ASN A 239 -1.75 14.12 -18.33
CA ASN A 239 -1.01 14.38 -19.56
C ASN A 239 -1.14 15.82 -20.05
N PHE A 240 -0.21 16.25 -20.91
CA PHE A 240 -0.33 17.56 -21.55
C PHE A 240 -1.47 17.57 -22.58
N SER A 241 -2.46 18.45 -22.36
CA SER A 241 -3.48 18.71 -23.38
C SER A 241 -2.95 19.75 -24.37
N LEU A 242 -2.57 19.30 -25.57
CA LEU A 242 -2.11 20.18 -26.66
C LEU A 242 -3.30 20.93 -27.29
N GLN A 243 -3.19 22.26 -27.34
CA GLN A 243 -4.20 23.14 -27.94
C GLN A 243 -3.77 23.63 -29.32
N GLU A 244 -2.50 24.03 -29.46
CA GLU A 244 -1.93 24.48 -30.73
C GLU A 244 -0.46 24.05 -30.82
N GLN A 245 -0.05 23.64 -32.02
CA GLN A 245 1.31 23.24 -32.33
C GLN A 245 1.74 23.84 -33.67
N LYS A 246 2.89 24.51 -33.68
CA LYS A 246 3.57 25.01 -34.88
C LYS A 246 5.06 24.71 -34.79
N GLY A 247 5.68 24.41 -35.93
CA GLY A 247 7.12 24.15 -36.02
C GLY A 247 7.49 22.70 -35.69
N ARG A 248 8.70 22.51 -35.16
CA ARG A 248 9.33 21.21 -34.91
C ARG A 248 8.99 20.67 -33.52
N VAL A 249 7.83 20.04 -33.41
CA VAL A 249 7.36 19.42 -32.16
C VAL A 249 7.04 17.95 -32.38
N ALA A 250 7.54 17.08 -31.51
CA ALA A 250 7.31 15.64 -31.56
C ALA A 250 6.88 15.13 -30.17
N PHE A 251 5.88 14.24 -30.15
CA PHE A 251 5.35 13.60 -28.96
C PHE A 251 5.87 12.16 -28.85
N PHE A 252 6.17 11.72 -27.63
CA PHE A 252 6.65 10.38 -27.33
C PHE A 252 5.92 9.82 -26.11
N GLY A 253 4.96 8.93 -26.36
CA GLY A 253 4.22 8.23 -25.31
C GLY A 253 5.05 7.17 -24.58
N THR A 254 4.58 6.68 -23.43
CA THR A 254 5.25 5.69 -22.56
C THR A 254 5.55 4.32 -23.22
N GLY A 255 4.99 4.02 -24.39
CA GLY A 255 5.25 2.78 -25.16
C GLY A 255 5.91 2.97 -26.53
N GLU A 256 6.20 4.21 -26.93
CA GLU A 256 6.76 4.50 -28.26
C GLU A 256 8.28 4.34 -28.28
N PHE A 257 8.87 4.22 -29.48
CA PHE A 257 10.32 4.20 -29.65
C PHE A 257 10.89 5.59 -29.37
N LEU A 258 11.87 5.69 -28.47
CA LEU A 258 12.48 6.98 -28.12
C LEU A 258 13.81 7.15 -28.83
N PRO A 259 14.06 8.36 -29.36
CA PRO A 259 15.40 8.79 -29.71
C PRO A 259 16.38 8.62 -28.52
N PRO A 260 17.65 8.23 -28.75
CA PRO A 260 18.65 8.07 -27.69
C PRO A 260 18.79 9.29 -26.78
N GLU A 261 18.66 10.49 -27.35
CA GLU A 261 18.72 11.78 -26.64
C GLU A 261 17.64 11.94 -25.55
N LEU A 262 16.52 11.24 -25.68
CA LEU A 262 15.39 11.32 -24.75
C LEU A 262 15.35 10.16 -23.75
N MET A 263 16.18 9.13 -23.92
CA MET A 263 16.20 7.95 -23.05
C MET A 263 16.48 8.32 -21.59
N GLU A 264 17.39 9.28 -21.35
CA GLU A 264 17.75 9.70 -19.99
C GLU A 264 16.53 10.21 -19.18
N PHE A 265 15.61 10.95 -19.82
CA PHE A 265 14.41 11.46 -19.15
C PHE A 265 13.47 10.31 -18.77
N ARG A 266 13.30 9.34 -19.67
CA ARG A 266 12.51 8.14 -19.39
C ARG A 266 13.12 7.30 -18.27
N ASP A 267 14.43 7.10 -18.29
CA ASP A 267 15.14 6.37 -17.23
C ASP A 267 14.98 7.05 -15.88
N ARG A 268 15.07 8.39 -15.83
CA ARG A 268 14.82 9.19 -14.62
C ARG A 268 13.39 9.04 -14.11
N TYR A 269 12.39 9.07 -15.00
CA TYR A 269 10.99 8.84 -14.63
C TYR A 269 10.78 7.43 -14.06
N GLN A 270 11.25 6.40 -14.77
CA GLN A 270 11.16 5.00 -14.33
C GLN A 270 11.90 4.77 -13.01
N ALA A 271 13.04 5.42 -12.80
CA ALA A 271 13.78 5.35 -11.54
C ALA A 271 12.99 5.97 -10.38
N ARG A 272 12.30 7.10 -10.58
CA ARG A 272 11.39 7.70 -9.58
C ARG A 272 10.22 6.78 -9.27
N GLN A 273 9.57 6.23 -10.30
CA GLN A 273 8.45 5.30 -10.13
C GLN A 273 8.86 4.04 -9.37
N LYS A 274 10.00 3.44 -9.74
CA LYS A 274 10.59 2.30 -9.04
C LYS A 274 10.94 2.65 -7.60
N ALA A 275 11.51 3.83 -7.34
CA ALA A 275 11.84 4.26 -5.98
C ALA A 275 10.60 4.44 -5.12
N ALA A 276 9.51 5.00 -5.67
CA ALA A 276 8.23 5.15 -5.00
C ALA A 276 7.59 3.78 -4.67
N ALA A 277 7.55 2.86 -5.64
CA ALA A 277 7.05 1.50 -5.41
C ALA A 277 7.86 0.76 -4.33
N LEU A 278 9.19 0.86 -4.38
CA LEU A 278 10.08 0.22 -3.39
C LEU A 278 10.04 0.90 -2.01
N ALA A 279 9.57 2.14 -1.90
CA ALA A 279 9.44 2.82 -0.60
C ALA A 279 8.28 2.26 0.24
N LEU A 280 7.27 1.66 -0.40
CA LEU A 280 6.16 0.98 0.28
C LEU A 280 6.57 -0.37 0.89
N LEU A 281 7.71 -0.92 0.47
CA LEU A 281 8.20 -2.21 0.92
C LEU A 281 9.17 -2.05 2.10
N PRO A 282 9.17 -2.99 3.06
CA PRO A 282 10.12 -2.95 4.17
C PRO A 282 11.57 -3.11 3.68
N ALA A 283 12.51 -2.56 4.45
CA ALA A 283 13.94 -2.52 4.09
C ALA A 283 14.52 -3.89 3.73
N GLY A 284 14.13 -4.95 4.44
CA GLY A 284 14.60 -6.32 4.18
C GLY A 284 14.12 -6.89 2.85
N LEU A 285 12.94 -6.51 2.39
CA LEU A 285 12.39 -6.94 1.10
C LEU A 285 12.94 -6.10 -0.06
N LYS A 286 13.22 -4.82 0.17
CA LYS A 286 13.79 -3.91 -0.85
C LYS A 286 15.19 -4.35 -1.31
N SER A 287 16.04 -4.79 -0.39
CA SER A 287 17.47 -5.03 -0.65
C SER A 287 17.81 -6.46 -1.11
N ASN A 288 16.96 -7.45 -0.82
CA ASN A 288 17.29 -8.85 -1.02
C ASN A 288 16.39 -9.54 -2.09
N PRO A 289 16.91 -9.81 -3.29
CA PRO A 289 16.13 -10.44 -4.37
C PRO A 289 15.74 -11.89 -4.07
N THR A 290 16.53 -12.62 -3.28
CA THR A 290 16.19 -13.98 -2.85
C THR A 290 14.98 -13.93 -1.91
N PHE A 291 14.98 -12.99 -0.97
CA PHE A 291 13.86 -12.80 -0.05
C PHE A 291 12.58 -12.38 -0.78
N GLN A 292 12.69 -11.50 -1.79
CA GLN A 292 11.57 -11.17 -2.69
C GLN A 292 10.97 -12.43 -3.34
N ARG A 293 11.80 -13.31 -3.90
CA ARG A 293 11.32 -14.57 -4.52
C ARG A 293 10.61 -15.48 -3.53
N TRP A 294 11.16 -15.63 -2.33
CA TRP A 294 10.55 -16.44 -1.27
C TRP A 294 9.20 -15.88 -0.85
N SER A 295 9.14 -14.58 -0.59
CA SER A 295 7.91 -13.88 -0.24
C SER A 295 6.83 -14.02 -1.32
N ILE A 296 7.19 -13.84 -2.60
CA ILE A 296 6.28 -14.00 -3.74
C ILE A 296 5.75 -15.43 -3.83
N ARG A 297 6.64 -16.43 -3.77
CA ARG A 297 6.25 -17.85 -3.82
C ARG A 297 5.35 -18.23 -2.65
N PHE A 298 5.71 -17.82 -1.44
CA PHE A 298 4.95 -18.10 -0.24
C PHE A 298 3.53 -17.51 -0.32
N THR A 299 3.43 -16.22 -0.66
CA THR A 299 2.14 -15.53 -0.80
C THR A 299 1.29 -16.14 -1.92
N SER A 300 1.91 -16.51 -3.05
CA SER A 300 1.23 -17.18 -4.16
C SER A 300 0.70 -18.57 -3.75
N SER A 301 1.48 -19.33 -2.98
CA SER A 301 1.05 -20.63 -2.44
C SER A 301 -0.08 -20.48 -1.42
N LEU A 302 0.01 -19.49 -0.53
CA LEU A 302 -1.06 -19.16 0.41
C LEU A 302 -2.36 -18.78 -0.30
N ALA A 303 -2.28 -17.96 -1.36
CA ALA A 303 -3.44 -17.59 -2.17
C ALA A 303 -4.07 -18.78 -2.89
N LYS A 304 -3.29 -19.81 -3.24
CA LYS A 304 -3.83 -21.06 -3.79
C LYS A 304 -4.53 -21.90 -2.73
N ALA A 305 -3.94 -22.00 -1.53
CA ALA A 305 -4.50 -22.79 -0.43
C ALA A 305 -5.74 -22.14 0.21
N PHE A 306 -5.72 -20.81 0.37
CA PHE A 306 -6.79 -20.02 0.98
C PHE A 306 -7.14 -18.80 0.11
N PRO A 307 -7.80 -19.03 -1.05
CA PRO A 307 -8.07 -17.97 -2.02
C PRO A 307 -8.97 -16.85 -1.48
N PHE A 308 -9.89 -17.17 -0.57
CA PHE A 308 -10.78 -16.18 0.04
C PHE A 308 -10.04 -15.21 0.97
N TRP A 309 -8.95 -15.65 1.61
CA TRP A 309 -8.22 -14.85 2.58
C TRP A 309 -7.02 -14.13 1.96
N TYR A 310 -6.36 -14.74 0.97
CA TYR A 310 -5.07 -14.25 0.43
C TYR A 310 -5.08 -13.98 -1.08
N GLY A 311 -6.21 -14.16 -1.76
CA GLY A 311 -6.30 -13.96 -3.21
C GLY A 311 -5.96 -12.55 -3.65
N GLU A 312 -6.31 -11.53 -2.86
CA GLU A 312 -5.98 -10.13 -3.14
C GLU A 312 -4.49 -9.84 -2.99
N ASN A 313 -3.83 -10.41 -1.98
CA ASN A 313 -2.40 -10.22 -1.74
C ASN A 313 -1.56 -10.72 -2.92
N ALA A 314 -2.01 -11.79 -3.59
CA ALA A 314 -1.40 -12.27 -4.82
C ALA A 314 -1.59 -11.31 -6.01
N LYS A 315 -2.71 -10.57 -6.06
CA LYS A 315 -2.90 -9.50 -7.05
C LYS A 315 -2.01 -8.30 -6.74
N TYR A 316 -1.82 -7.96 -5.46
CA TYR A 316 -0.92 -6.87 -5.06
C TYR A 316 0.52 -7.14 -5.50
N ILE A 317 1.00 -8.38 -5.47
CA ILE A 317 2.32 -8.72 -6.03
C ILE A 317 2.46 -8.24 -7.47
N GLN A 318 1.42 -8.39 -8.30
CA GLN A 318 1.47 -8.07 -9.72
C GLN A 318 1.80 -6.59 -9.97
N SER A 319 1.33 -5.67 -9.12
CA SER A 319 1.65 -4.25 -9.24
C SER A 319 3.12 -3.94 -8.93
N TYR A 320 3.82 -4.79 -8.18
CA TYR A 320 5.24 -4.57 -7.87
C TYR A 320 6.20 -5.26 -8.84
N LEU A 321 5.77 -6.32 -9.53
CA LEU A 321 6.63 -7.13 -10.40
C LEU A 321 7.48 -6.31 -11.40
N PRO A 322 6.97 -5.27 -12.08
CA PRO A 322 7.77 -4.46 -13.01
C PRO A 322 8.95 -3.74 -12.36
N TYR A 323 8.84 -3.44 -11.05
CA TYR A 323 9.79 -2.61 -10.31
C TYR A 323 10.82 -3.44 -9.54
N LEU A 324 10.56 -4.73 -9.34
CA LEU A 324 11.49 -5.62 -8.67
C LEU A 324 12.67 -5.93 -9.58
N GLY A 325 13.89 -5.96 -9.02
CA GLY A 325 15.12 -6.37 -9.73
C GLY A 325 15.16 -7.86 -10.10
N LEU A 326 14.01 -8.50 -10.19
CA LEU A 326 13.83 -9.89 -10.59
C LEU A 326 13.90 -9.93 -12.12
N ALA A 327 15.13 -9.95 -12.64
CA ALA A 327 15.41 -10.04 -14.07
C ALA A 327 14.43 -10.99 -14.78
N ALA A 328 13.68 -10.42 -15.74
CA ALA A 328 12.91 -11.07 -16.78
C ALA A 328 12.69 -12.58 -16.60
N THR A 329 11.85 -12.98 -15.63
CA THR A 329 11.14 -14.27 -15.70
C THR A 329 9.80 -14.04 -16.41
N GLN A 330 9.86 -13.33 -17.54
CA GLN A 330 8.74 -13.20 -18.49
C GLN A 330 8.64 -14.42 -19.43
N LYS A 331 9.46 -15.46 -19.22
CA LYS A 331 9.24 -16.78 -19.82
C LYS A 331 8.77 -17.77 -18.76
N GLN A 332 7.52 -18.21 -18.94
CA GLN A 332 6.92 -19.41 -18.35
C GLN A 332 6.64 -19.41 -16.83
N HIS A 333 5.89 -18.43 -16.32
CA HIS A 333 4.80 -18.79 -15.41
C HIS A 333 3.51 -18.53 -16.18
N GLY A 334 2.80 -19.62 -16.47
CA GLY A 334 1.69 -19.66 -17.40
C GLY A 334 0.74 -18.50 -17.21
N LYS A 335 0.13 -18.06 -18.32
CA LYS A 335 -1.21 -17.45 -18.29
C LYS A 335 -1.96 -18.07 -17.12
N VAL A 336 -2.13 -17.32 -16.04
CA VAL A 336 -3.13 -17.68 -15.04
C VAL A 336 -4.40 -17.61 -15.84
N ASP A 337 -4.90 -18.79 -16.21
CA ASP A 337 -6.07 -18.89 -17.02
C ASP A 337 -7.24 -18.39 -16.16
N TYR A 338 -7.61 -17.13 -16.39
CA TYR A 338 -8.75 -16.49 -15.73
C TYR A 338 -10.07 -17.16 -16.13
N SER A 339 -10.05 -18.21 -16.98
CA SER A 339 -11.19 -19.10 -17.22
C SER A 339 -11.71 -19.76 -15.93
N ILE A 340 -10.84 -20.04 -14.95
CA ILE A 340 -11.21 -20.62 -13.65
C ILE A 340 -11.90 -19.58 -12.74
N LEU A 341 -11.58 -18.29 -12.90
CA LEU A 341 -12.27 -17.20 -12.20
C LEU A 341 -13.62 -16.85 -12.85
N LYS A 342 -13.76 -17.05 -14.18
CA LYS A 342 -15.07 -16.99 -14.86
C LYS A 342 -15.99 -18.18 -14.52
N SER A 343 -15.45 -19.36 -14.20
CA SER A 343 -16.26 -20.51 -13.76
C SER A 343 -16.70 -20.40 -12.29
N THR A 344 -15.95 -19.68 -11.44
CA THR A 344 -16.36 -19.41 -10.05
C THR A 344 -17.47 -18.35 -9.94
N GLY A 345 -17.55 -17.40 -10.89
CA GLY A 345 -18.71 -16.49 -11.01
C GLY A 345 -20.01 -17.21 -11.38
N LYS A 346 -19.93 -18.28 -12.19
CA LYS A 346 -21.07 -19.16 -12.49
C LYS A 346 -21.42 -20.09 -11.31
N LEU A 347 -20.43 -20.59 -10.57
CA LEU A 347 -20.67 -21.35 -9.33
C LEU A 347 -21.27 -20.51 -8.20
N GLY A 348 -20.93 -19.22 -8.12
CA GLY A 348 -21.52 -18.28 -7.16
C GLY A 348 -22.99 -17.97 -7.46
N THR A 349 -23.36 -17.90 -8.74
CA THR A 349 -24.75 -17.70 -9.19
C THR A 349 -25.59 -18.98 -9.11
N GLU A 350 -25.01 -20.17 -9.36
CA GLU A 350 -25.69 -21.46 -9.09
C GLU A 350 -25.90 -21.71 -7.59
N LYS A 351 -24.94 -21.36 -6.72
CA LYS A 351 -25.11 -21.50 -5.25
C LYS A 351 -26.09 -20.48 -4.66
N ALA A 352 -26.21 -19.28 -5.23
CA ALA A 352 -27.25 -18.32 -4.85
C ALA A 352 -28.66 -18.87 -5.15
N ASN A 353 -28.85 -19.49 -6.32
CA ASN A 353 -30.10 -20.18 -6.69
C ASN A 353 -30.41 -21.41 -5.82
N HIS A 354 -29.39 -22.14 -5.33
CA HIS A 354 -29.61 -23.22 -4.37
C HIS A 354 -29.99 -22.72 -2.97
N LYS A 355 -29.50 -21.55 -2.55
CA LYS A 355 -29.87 -20.94 -1.26
C LYS A 355 -31.37 -20.59 -1.21
N GLU A 356 -31.96 -20.19 -2.35
CA GLU A 356 -33.41 -20.01 -2.47
C GLU A 356 -34.18 -21.32 -2.42
N LYS A 357 -33.72 -22.38 -3.10
CA LYS A 357 -34.34 -23.72 -3.03
C LYS A 357 -34.31 -24.34 -1.62
N TYR A 358 -33.23 -24.17 -0.87
CA TYR A 358 -33.17 -24.63 0.52
C TYR A 358 -34.10 -23.83 1.44
N ARG A 359 -34.33 -22.55 1.15
CA ARG A 359 -35.25 -21.69 1.89
C ARG A 359 -36.71 -22.05 1.63
N GLU A 360 -37.05 -22.49 0.43
CA GLU A 360 -38.37 -23.08 0.11
C GLU A 360 -38.58 -24.45 0.77
N TYR A 361 -37.55 -25.29 0.86
CA TYR A 361 -37.62 -26.56 1.60
C TYR A 361 -37.82 -26.35 3.10
N PHE A 362 -37.15 -25.36 3.70
CA PHE A 362 -37.32 -25.03 5.12
C PHE A 362 -38.72 -24.47 5.45
N LYS A 363 -39.33 -23.72 4.53
CA LYS A 363 -40.73 -23.24 4.65
C LYS A 363 -41.80 -24.33 4.50
N LYS A 364 -41.42 -25.53 4.06
CA LYS A 364 -42.32 -26.70 4.02
C LYS A 364 -42.15 -27.61 5.23
N LEU A 365 -41.10 -27.41 6.02
CA LEU A 365 -40.74 -28.22 7.20
C LEU A 365 -41.03 -27.52 8.52
N PHE A 366 -41.24 -26.20 8.50
CA PHE A 366 -41.78 -25.35 9.56
C PHE A 366 -42.87 -24.46 8.97
#